data_AF-A0A840HEI9-F1
#
_entry.id   AF-A0A840HEI9-F1
#
_cell.length_a   1.000
_cell.length_b   1.000
_cell.length_c   1.000
_cell.angle_alpha   90.00
_cell.angle_beta   90.00
_cell.angle_gamma   90.00
#
_symmetry.space_group_name_H-M   'P 1'
#
loop_
_entity.id
_entity.type
_entity.pdbx_description
1 polymer ?
#
loop_
_entity_poly.entity_id
_entity_poly.type
_entity_poly.pdbx_seq_one_letter_code
_entity_poly.pdbx_strand_id
1 'polypeptide(L)'
;MLDDYEFYQGVVLRQLAVENDYSMSVSFRPFVREGRINAFVMNGRVGVYIKHSSKRMSPWRFTFNIEQAADLLDLEHKFPDSFMVFVCGTDGLVTLSFADLHSIVGFQESENAWVSISRPPRTQYELAGNRGELKYKVSRGIGTIPETLKTRVRERYATG
;
A
#
# COMPACT_ATOMS: atom_id res chain seq x y z
N MET A 1 -4.53 0.86 25.49
CA MET A 1 -3.68 1.38 24.41
C MET A 1 -4.10 0.63 23.16
N LEU A 2 -4.35 1.31 22.04
CA LEU A 2 -4.66 0.62 20.79
C LEU A 2 -3.42 -0.14 20.31
N ASP A 3 -3.61 -1.26 19.64
CA ASP A 3 -2.52 -1.91 18.93
C ASP A 3 -2.08 -0.99 17.78
N ASP A 4 -0.76 -0.80 17.61
CA ASP A 4 -0.18 0.03 16.55
C ASP A 4 -0.74 -0.38 15.18
N TYR A 5 -0.95 -1.68 14.98
CA TYR A 5 -1.52 -2.24 13.77
C TYR A 5 -2.92 -1.72 13.48
N GLU A 6 -3.83 -1.81 14.45
CA GLU A 6 -5.19 -1.31 14.33
C GLU A 6 -5.21 0.19 14.10
N PHE A 7 -4.35 0.91 14.84
CA PHE A 7 -4.20 2.36 14.71
C PHE A 7 -3.79 2.77 13.29
N TYR A 8 -2.69 2.22 12.77
CA TYR A 8 -2.16 2.62 11.47
C TYR A 8 -3.01 2.10 10.30
N GLN A 9 -3.60 0.91 10.41
CA GLN A 9 -4.55 0.44 9.39
C GLN A 9 -5.81 1.31 9.35
N GLY A 10 -6.34 1.71 10.51
CA GLY A 10 -7.48 2.62 10.58
C GLY A 10 -7.21 3.96 9.87
N VAL A 11 -5.99 4.51 10.00
CA VAL A 11 -5.58 5.72 9.28
C VAL A 11 -5.66 5.54 7.76
N VAL A 12 -5.16 4.42 7.24
CA VAL A 12 -5.21 4.12 5.80
C VAL A 12 -6.65 3.94 5.33
N LEU A 13 -7.45 3.14 6.03
CA LEU A 13 -8.86 2.90 5.67
C LEU A 13 -9.69 4.18 5.68
N ARG A 14 -9.48 5.07 6.67
CA ARG A 14 -10.10 6.39 6.69
C ARG A 14 -9.72 7.19 5.45
N GLN A 15 -8.43 7.24 5.10
CA GLN A 15 -7.97 8.02 3.95
C GLN A 15 -8.58 7.51 2.64
N LEU A 16 -8.61 6.18 2.47
CA LEU A 16 -9.26 5.51 1.35
C LEU A 16 -10.76 5.80 1.27
N ALA A 17 -11.45 5.89 2.41
CA ALA A 17 -12.89 6.18 2.44
C ALA A 17 -13.21 7.63 2.02
N VAL A 18 -12.37 8.60 2.38
CA VAL A 18 -12.65 10.03 2.19
C VAL A 18 -12.14 10.60 0.86
N GLU A 19 -11.07 10.05 0.30
CA GLU A 19 -10.44 10.58 -0.93
C GLU A 19 -11.12 10.14 -2.25
N ASN A 20 -12.35 9.61 -2.18
CA ASN A 20 -13.16 9.25 -3.36
C ASN A 20 -14.19 10.33 -3.75
N ASP A 21 -13.97 11.58 -3.32
CA ASP A 21 -14.87 12.74 -3.53
C ASP A 21 -16.33 12.51 -3.09
N TYR A 22 -16.56 11.56 -2.17
CA TYR A 22 -17.90 11.09 -1.74
C TYR A 22 -18.81 10.61 -2.89
N SER A 23 -18.25 10.48 -4.09
CA SER A 23 -18.99 10.20 -5.33
C SER A 23 -19.30 8.72 -5.52
N MET A 24 -18.71 7.85 -4.70
CA MET A 24 -18.85 6.40 -4.79
C MET A 24 -18.91 5.76 -3.41
N SER A 25 -19.71 4.70 -3.29
CA SER A 25 -19.64 3.81 -2.14
C SER A 25 -18.31 3.07 -2.11
N VAL A 26 -17.68 3.04 -0.94
CA VAL A 26 -16.47 2.25 -0.70
C VAL A 26 -16.80 1.12 0.26
N SER A 27 -16.46 -0.10 -0.12
CA SER A 27 -16.53 -1.29 0.73
C SER A 27 -15.12 -1.83 0.96
N PHE A 28 -14.86 -2.31 2.16
CA PHE A 28 -13.61 -2.94 2.55
C PHE A 28 -13.89 -4.37 2.99
N ARG A 29 -13.16 -5.33 2.45
CA ARG A 29 -13.17 -6.73 2.92
C ARG A 29 -11.76 -7.13 3.30
N PRO A 30 -11.53 -7.70 4.50
CA PRO A 30 -10.20 -8.19 4.86
C PRO A 30 -9.75 -9.28 3.90
N PHE A 31 -8.47 -9.22 3.50
CA PHE A 31 -7.78 -10.31 2.82
C PHE A 31 -6.98 -11.09 3.87
N VAL A 32 -7.53 -12.23 4.30
CA VAL A 32 -6.99 -13.02 5.40
C VAL A 32 -6.18 -14.18 4.85
N ARG A 33 -4.92 -14.29 5.27
CA ARG A 33 -4.06 -15.45 5.06
C ARG A 33 -3.42 -15.82 6.39
N GLU A 34 -3.56 -17.08 6.80
CA GLU A 34 -3.06 -17.60 8.08
C GLU A 34 -3.46 -16.76 9.32
N GLY A 35 -4.65 -16.17 9.31
CA GLY A 35 -5.15 -15.32 10.39
C GLY A 35 -4.56 -13.91 10.45
N ARG A 36 -3.66 -13.53 9.53
CA ARG A 36 -3.10 -12.17 9.41
C ARG A 36 -4.01 -11.32 8.52
N ILE A 37 -4.23 -10.06 8.91
CA ILE A 37 -5.08 -9.11 8.16
C ILE A 37 -4.25 -7.92 7.70
N ASN A 38 -3.19 -8.14 6.90
CA ASN A 38 -2.31 -7.05 6.43
C ASN A 38 -2.87 -6.33 5.21
N ALA A 39 -3.91 -6.89 4.59
CA ALA A 39 -4.45 -6.40 3.35
C ALA A 39 -5.98 -6.35 3.36
N PHE A 40 -6.50 -5.45 2.53
CA PHE A 40 -7.92 -5.24 2.33
C PHE A 40 -8.22 -5.25 0.83
N VAL A 41 -9.37 -5.79 0.47
CA VAL A 41 -9.92 -5.71 -0.88
C VAL A 41 -11.00 -4.66 -0.90
N MET A 42 -10.80 -3.63 -1.70
CA MET A 42 -11.73 -2.53 -1.89
C MET A 42 -12.67 -2.83 -3.06
N ASN A 43 -13.98 -2.66 -2.84
CA ASN A 43 -15.03 -2.87 -3.85
C ASN A 43 -14.92 -4.21 -4.60
N GLY A 44 -14.41 -5.24 -3.90
CA GLY A 44 -14.19 -6.58 -4.44
C GLY A 44 -13.12 -6.68 -5.54
N ARG A 45 -12.32 -5.63 -5.75
CA ARG A 45 -11.49 -5.48 -6.96
C ARG A 45 -10.07 -5.00 -6.69
N VAL A 46 -9.90 -3.96 -5.88
CA VAL A 46 -8.59 -3.32 -5.67
C VAL A 46 -7.96 -3.84 -4.39
N GLY A 47 -6.78 -4.45 -4.49
CA GLY A 47 -6.06 -4.93 -3.31
C GLY A 47 -5.21 -3.83 -2.69
N VAL A 48 -5.21 -3.73 -1.37
CA VAL A 48 -4.37 -2.78 -0.63
C VAL A 48 -3.67 -3.54 0.48
N TYR A 49 -2.35 -3.70 0.37
CA TYR A 49 -1.50 -4.24 1.42
C TYR A 49 -0.91 -3.10 2.25
N ILE A 50 -0.95 -3.20 3.58
CA ILE A 50 -0.53 -2.14 4.50
C ILE A 50 0.63 -2.62 5.36
N LYS A 51 1.70 -1.83 5.43
CA LYS A 51 2.73 -1.95 6.48
C LYS A 51 2.94 -0.60 7.14
N HIS A 52 3.28 -0.62 8.42
CA HIS A 52 3.54 0.59 9.19
C HIS A 52 4.93 0.55 9.83
N SER A 53 5.41 1.72 10.20
CA SER A 53 6.55 1.91 11.10
C SER A 53 6.18 3.01 12.08
N SER A 54 6.28 2.75 13.39
CA SER A 54 6.03 3.77 14.43
C SER A 54 7.22 4.69 14.69
N LYS A 55 8.33 4.52 13.94
CA LYS A 55 9.52 5.36 14.07
C LYS A 55 9.18 6.82 13.78
N ARG A 56 9.67 7.73 14.63
CA ARG A 56 9.40 9.17 14.53
C ARG A 56 10.02 9.85 13.30
N MET A 57 11.17 9.37 12.83
CA MET A 57 11.98 10.04 11.81
C MET A 57 12.48 9.07 10.75
N SER A 58 12.64 9.56 9.52
CA SER A 58 13.25 8.81 8.41
C SER A 58 14.71 8.41 8.70
N PRO A 59 15.22 7.35 8.05
CA PRO A 59 14.48 6.45 7.15
C PRO A 59 13.57 5.49 7.92
N TRP A 60 12.39 5.21 7.37
CA TRP A 60 11.48 4.16 7.82
C TRP A 60 11.79 2.88 7.04
N ARG A 61 12.03 1.80 7.77
CA ARG A 61 12.42 0.51 7.21
C ARG A 61 11.28 -0.48 7.34
N PHE A 62 10.89 -1.09 6.22
CA PHE A 62 9.86 -2.11 6.13
C PHE A 62 10.50 -3.38 5.58
N THR A 63 10.56 -4.44 6.39
CA THR A 63 11.06 -5.75 5.99
C THR A 63 9.91 -6.69 5.71
N PHE A 64 10.07 -7.60 4.76
CA PHE A 64 9.10 -8.64 4.45
C PHE A 64 9.72 -9.98 4.80
N ASN A 65 9.08 -10.72 5.70
CA ASN A 65 9.40 -12.14 5.88
C ASN A 65 8.73 -12.97 4.77
N ILE A 66 9.07 -14.26 4.71
CA ILE A 66 8.57 -15.18 3.68
C ILE A 66 7.04 -15.20 3.64
N GLU A 67 6.38 -15.26 4.81
CA GLU A 67 4.91 -15.28 4.84
C GLU A 67 4.29 -13.97 4.37
N GLN A 68 4.85 -12.82 4.75
CA GLN A 68 4.37 -11.52 4.28
C GLN A 68 4.61 -11.33 2.79
N ALA A 69 5.71 -11.86 2.25
CA ALA A 69 5.96 -11.87 0.82
C ALA A 69 4.93 -12.75 0.09
N ALA A 70 4.64 -13.94 0.60
CA ALA A 70 3.61 -14.81 0.06
C ALA A 70 2.22 -14.15 0.12
N ASP A 71 1.83 -13.54 1.24
CA ASP A 71 0.58 -12.81 1.40
C ASP A 71 0.44 -11.68 0.36
N LEU A 72 1.53 -10.94 0.15
CA LEU A 72 1.59 -9.82 -0.80
C LEU A 72 1.48 -10.30 -2.26
N LEU A 73 2.20 -11.36 -2.63
CA LEU A 73 2.16 -11.94 -3.98
C LEU A 73 0.81 -12.61 -4.29
N ASP A 74 0.19 -13.28 -3.30
CA ASP A 74 -1.16 -13.84 -3.43
C ASP A 74 -2.20 -12.74 -3.64
N LEU A 75 -2.05 -11.59 -2.98
CA LEU A 75 -2.92 -10.43 -3.18
C LEU A 75 -2.80 -9.90 -4.62
N GLU A 76 -1.57 -9.67 -5.10
CA GLU A 76 -1.29 -9.23 -6.48
C GLU A 76 -1.91 -10.17 -7.50
N HIS A 77 -1.69 -11.47 -7.32
CA HIS A 77 -2.18 -12.49 -8.24
C HIS A 77 -3.71 -12.49 -8.33
N LYS A 78 -4.40 -12.36 -7.19
CA LYS A 78 -5.87 -12.35 -7.14
C LYS A 78 -6.48 -11.01 -7.56
N PHE A 79 -5.77 -9.91 -7.35
CA PHE A 79 -6.23 -8.55 -7.62
C PHE A 79 -5.13 -7.78 -8.36
N PRO A 80 -5.10 -7.82 -9.71
CA PRO A 80 -4.05 -7.16 -10.48
C PRO A 80 -3.96 -5.64 -10.24
N ASP A 81 -5.10 -5.02 -9.89
CA ASP A 81 -5.17 -3.64 -9.45
C ASP A 81 -4.84 -3.55 -7.94
N SER A 82 -3.65 -3.99 -7.55
CA SER A 82 -3.18 -3.97 -6.16
C SER A 82 -2.11 -2.91 -5.89
N PHE A 83 -2.07 -2.46 -4.64
CA PHE A 83 -1.15 -1.42 -4.17
C PHE A 83 -0.54 -1.78 -2.81
N MET A 84 0.65 -1.27 -2.58
CA MET A 84 1.36 -1.34 -1.31
C MET A 84 1.34 0.03 -0.65
N VAL A 85 0.77 0.13 0.55
CA VAL A 85 0.69 1.36 1.34
C VAL A 85 1.60 1.25 2.56
N PHE A 86 2.55 2.17 2.65
CA PHE A 86 3.46 2.32 3.77
C PHE A 86 3.02 3.48 4.65
N VAL A 87 2.91 3.22 5.95
CA VAL A 87 2.61 4.24 6.96
C VAL A 87 3.91 4.64 7.66
N CYS A 88 4.39 5.86 7.39
CA CYS A 88 5.62 6.44 7.91
C CYS A 88 5.38 7.15 9.26
N GLY A 89 4.96 6.40 10.27
CA GLY A 89 4.62 6.92 11.59
C GLY A 89 3.56 8.01 11.51
N THR A 90 3.86 9.18 12.07
CA THR A 90 2.99 10.37 11.98
C THR A 90 3.28 11.27 10.79
N ASP A 91 4.31 10.97 9.98
CA ASP A 91 4.70 11.83 8.85
C ASP A 91 3.72 11.71 7.67
N GLY A 92 3.36 10.48 7.26
CA GLY A 92 2.40 10.31 6.18
C GLY A 92 2.28 8.90 5.61
N LEU A 93 1.50 8.81 4.54
CA LEU A 93 1.29 7.60 3.75
C LEU A 93 2.11 7.69 2.46
N VAL A 94 2.69 6.56 2.05
CA VAL A 94 3.38 6.40 0.78
C VAL A 94 2.82 5.17 0.09
N THR A 95 2.35 5.33 -1.14
CA THR A 95 1.69 4.26 -1.89
C THR A 95 2.48 3.94 -3.14
N LEU A 96 2.73 2.65 -3.37
CA LEU A 96 3.34 2.13 -4.59
C LEU A 96 2.36 1.21 -5.32
N SER A 97 2.40 1.26 -6.65
CA SER A 97 1.92 0.15 -7.47
C SER A 97 2.82 -1.08 -7.25
N PHE A 98 2.33 -2.27 -7.56
CA PHE A 98 3.18 -3.46 -7.52
C PHE A 98 4.30 -3.43 -8.55
N ALA A 99 4.07 -2.80 -9.72
CA ALA A 99 5.12 -2.61 -10.71
C ALA A 99 6.30 -1.78 -10.14
N ASP A 100 6.00 -0.68 -9.45
CA ASP A 100 7.04 0.13 -8.79
C ASP A 100 7.70 -0.63 -7.65
N LEU A 101 6.93 -1.38 -6.87
CA LEU A 101 7.47 -2.19 -5.77
C LEU A 101 8.45 -3.24 -6.29
N HIS A 102 8.09 -3.99 -7.33
CA HIS A 102 8.97 -5.00 -7.96
C HIS A 102 10.18 -4.38 -8.65
N SER A 103 10.12 -3.09 -9.02
CA SER A 103 11.28 -2.38 -9.59
C SER A 103 12.39 -2.14 -8.56
N ILE A 104 12.06 -2.10 -7.26
CA ILE A 104 13.02 -1.83 -6.18
C ILE A 104 13.17 -3.00 -5.19
N VAL A 105 12.23 -3.95 -5.14
CA VAL A 105 12.23 -5.10 -4.23
C VAL A 105 12.22 -6.41 -4.99
N GLY A 106 12.96 -7.40 -4.49
CA GLY A 106 12.77 -8.80 -4.85
C GLY A 106 12.35 -9.64 -3.66
N PHE A 107 11.41 -10.54 -3.90
CA PHE A 107 10.76 -11.37 -2.88
C PHE A 107 11.22 -12.84 -2.92
N GLN A 108 12.37 -13.14 -3.53
CA GLN A 108 12.90 -14.51 -3.57
C GLN A 108 13.37 -14.96 -2.18
N GLU A 109 13.27 -16.26 -1.86
CA GLU A 109 13.58 -16.80 -0.52
C GLU A 109 15.00 -16.50 -0.02
N SER A 110 15.96 -16.34 -0.93
CA SER A 110 17.35 -15.98 -0.61
C SER A 110 17.57 -14.48 -0.41
N GLU A 111 16.61 -13.64 -0.79
CA GLU A 111 16.71 -12.18 -0.70
C GLU A 111 16.03 -11.68 0.58
N ASN A 112 16.75 -10.92 1.40
CA ASN A 112 16.12 -10.16 2.48
C ASN A 112 15.30 -9.01 1.86
N ALA A 113 14.00 -9.23 1.64
CA ALA A 113 13.11 -8.26 1.02
C ALA A 113 12.82 -7.07 1.95
N TRP A 114 13.03 -5.86 1.45
CA TRP A 114 12.80 -4.64 2.22
C TRP A 114 12.54 -3.41 1.37
N VAL A 115 11.89 -2.42 1.98
CA VAL A 115 11.78 -1.04 1.50
C VAL A 115 12.28 -0.08 2.58
N SER A 116 13.08 0.90 2.19
CA SER A 116 13.49 2.05 2.99
C SER A 116 12.89 3.30 2.40
N ILE A 117 12.20 4.08 3.24
CA ILE A 117 11.57 5.33 2.83
C ILE A 117 12.22 6.48 3.59
N SER A 118 12.69 7.49 2.87
CA SER A 118 13.23 8.73 3.44
C SER A 118 12.47 9.94 2.95
N ARG A 119 12.45 10.99 3.77
CA ARG A 119 11.85 12.27 3.39
C ARG A 119 12.60 13.44 4.00
N PRO A 120 13.37 14.18 3.20
CA PRO A 120 13.90 15.46 3.61
C PRO A 120 12.80 16.48 3.96
N PRO A 121 13.10 17.52 4.77
CA PRO A 121 12.12 18.54 5.11
C PRO A 121 11.52 19.22 3.88
N ARG A 122 10.18 19.29 3.84
CA ARG A 122 9.39 19.94 2.77
C ARG A 122 9.59 19.35 1.36
N THR A 123 10.04 18.09 1.25
CA THR A 123 10.14 17.40 -0.05
C THR A 123 9.13 16.26 -0.16
N GLN A 124 9.14 15.58 -1.31
CA GLN A 124 8.50 14.27 -1.51
C GLN A 124 9.36 13.13 -0.94
N TYR A 125 8.83 11.92 -0.94
CA TYR A 125 9.49 10.72 -0.43
C TYR A 125 10.44 10.12 -1.45
N GLU A 126 11.57 9.63 -0.95
CA GLU A 126 12.55 8.83 -1.69
C GLU A 126 12.48 7.38 -1.19
N LEU A 127 12.55 6.42 -2.11
CA LEU A 127 12.38 5.02 -1.81
C LEU A 127 13.53 4.19 -2.36
N ALA A 128 14.04 3.32 -1.52
CA ALA A 128 15.02 2.29 -1.88
C ALA A 128 14.49 0.93 -1.46
N GLY A 129 14.86 -0.11 -2.19
CA GLY A 129 14.63 -1.50 -1.84
C GLY A 129 15.89 -2.33 -2.02
N ASN A 130 15.80 -3.64 -1.79
CA ASN A 130 16.96 -4.53 -1.89
C ASN A 130 17.50 -4.71 -3.32
N ARG A 131 16.80 -4.21 -4.35
CA ARG A 131 17.22 -4.24 -5.76
C ARG A 131 17.65 -2.89 -6.32
N GLY A 132 17.49 -1.81 -5.57
CA GLY A 132 17.85 -0.48 -6.02
C GLY A 132 16.89 0.59 -5.52
N GLU A 133 16.81 1.69 -6.26
CA GLU A 133 16.09 2.89 -5.85
C GLU A 133 15.06 3.29 -6.89
N LEU A 134 13.97 3.89 -6.43
CA LEU A 134 12.95 4.42 -7.32
C LEU A 134 13.49 5.69 -7.97
N LYS A 135 13.43 5.78 -9.30
CA LYS A 135 14.04 6.88 -10.07
C LYS A 135 13.32 8.22 -9.93
N TYR A 136 12.18 8.23 -9.24
CA TYR A 136 11.35 9.41 -9.04
C TYR A 136 10.85 9.46 -7.60
N LYS A 137 10.42 10.64 -7.16
CA LYS A 137 9.91 10.85 -5.80
C LYS A 137 8.41 10.61 -5.73
N VAL A 138 7.95 10.09 -4.60
CA VAL A 138 6.54 9.77 -4.38
C VAL A 138 5.89 10.84 -3.52
N SER A 139 4.71 11.30 -3.92
CA SER A 139 3.88 12.23 -3.13
C SER A 139 3.31 11.55 -1.90
N ARG A 140 3.02 12.36 -0.87
CA ARG A 140 2.26 11.89 0.31
C ARG A 140 0.83 11.53 -0.09
N GLY A 141 0.35 10.37 0.34
CA GLY A 141 -1.06 9.99 0.21
C GLY A 141 -1.29 8.54 -0.23
N ILE A 142 -2.52 8.27 -0.68
CA ILE A 142 -2.98 6.95 -1.13
C ILE A 142 -2.74 6.70 -2.64
N GLY A 143 -1.92 7.54 -3.29
CA GLY A 143 -1.54 7.37 -4.69
C GLY A 143 -2.75 7.42 -5.64
N THR A 144 -2.75 6.54 -6.64
CA THR A 144 -3.77 6.47 -7.70
C THR A 144 -4.92 5.50 -7.39
N ILE A 145 -5.05 5.07 -6.12
CA ILE A 145 -6.10 4.13 -5.70
C ILE A 145 -7.51 4.68 -6.02
N PRO A 146 -7.86 5.95 -5.70
CA PRO A 146 -9.18 6.51 -6.02
C PRO A 146 -9.50 6.50 -7.52
N GLU A 147 -8.55 6.86 -8.37
CA GLU A 147 -8.70 6.87 -9.82
C GLU A 147 -8.90 5.45 -10.36
N THR A 148 -8.19 4.48 -9.78
CA THR A 148 -8.29 3.05 -10.13
C THR A 148 -9.66 2.47 -9.78
N LEU A 149 -10.28 2.96 -8.69
CA LEU A 149 -11.65 2.62 -8.32
C LEU A 149 -12.67 3.25 -9.29
N LYS A 150 -12.45 4.50 -9.73
CA LYS A 150 -13.37 5.23 -10.64
C LYS A 150 -13.39 4.66 -12.07
N THR A 151 -12.23 4.26 -12.59
CA THR A 151 -12.05 3.93 -14.02
C THR A 151 -12.98 2.82 -14.51
N ARG A 152 -13.17 1.73 -13.75
CA ARG A 152 -14.04 0.61 -14.19
C ARG A 152 -15.51 0.72 -13.79
N VAL A 153 -15.88 1.69 -12.96
CA VAL A 153 -17.30 2.02 -12.75
C VAL A 153 -17.90 2.55 -14.06
N ARG A 154 -17.14 3.35 -14.82
CA ARG A 154 -17.59 3.91 -16.11
C ARG A 154 -17.80 2.85 -17.19
N GLU A 155 -17.00 1.79 -17.23
CA GLU A 155 -17.17 0.68 -18.19
C GLU A 155 -18.49 -0.09 -17.99
N ARG A 156 -18.95 -0.23 -16.73
CA ARG A 156 -20.24 -0.87 -16.43
C ARG A 156 -21.46 -0.03 -16.86
N TYR A 157 -21.32 1.30 -16.95
CA TYR A 157 -22.39 2.19 -17.40
C TYR A 157 -22.32 2.52 -18.91
N ALA A 158 -21.21 2.21 -19.58
CA ALA A 158 -21.07 2.41 -21.02
C ALA A 158 -21.59 1.22 -21.87
N THR A 159 -22.02 0.14 -21.21
CA THR A 159 -22.54 -1.09 -21.83
C THR A 159 -24.00 -1.40 -21.44
N GLY A 160 -24.69 -0.43 -20.82
CA GLY A 160 -26.10 -0.51 -20.44
C GLY A 160 -26.99 0.40 -21.27
#